data_AF-A0A502DIS8-F1
#
_entry.id   AF-A0A502DIS8-F1
#
_cell.length_a   1.000
_cell.length_b   1.000
_cell.length_c   1.000
_cell.angle_alpha   90.00
_cell.angle_beta   90.00
_cell.angle_gamma   90.00
#
_symmetry.space_group_name_H-M   'P 1'
#
loop_
_entity.id
_entity.type
_entity.pdbx_description
1 polymer ?
#
loop_
_entity_poly.entity_id
_entity_poly.type
_entity_poly.pdbx_seq_one_letter_code
_entity_poly.pdbx_strand_id
1 'polypeptide(L)'
;MTSTTASSTLSHLEDGELAQLAGEWRARALRGDRKAYGPAHALEVEQRRRRGPSSTIGPEGTPAPTPKPWWKFWEAGASSHSGARSPA
;
A
#
# COMPACT_ATOMS: atom_id res chain seq x y z
N MET A 1 -4.38 -4.52 -20.16
CA MET A 1 -5.67 -4.64 -19.45
C MET A 1 -5.84 -6.09 -18.96
N THR A 2 -5.25 -6.49 -17.83
CA THR A 2 -5.46 -7.83 -17.24
C THR A 2 -5.10 -7.84 -15.75
N SER A 3 -5.96 -7.34 -14.87
CA SER A 3 -5.75 -7.49 -13.42
C SER A 3 -7.01 -7.81 -12.62
N THR A 4 -8.19 -7.91 -13.24
CA THR A 4 -9.47 -8.06 -12.52
C THR A 4 -9.80 -9.51 -12.13
N THR A 5 -9.24 -10.53 -12.77
CA THR A 5 -9.59 -11.94 -12.49
C THR A 5 -8.97 -12.49 -11.20
N ALA A 6 -7.76 -12.07 -10.83
CA ALA A 6 -7.08 -12.62 -9.66
C ALA A 6 -7.84 -12.35 -8.36
N SER A 7 -8.45 -11.17 -8.22
CA SER A 7 -9.21 -10.79 -7.02
C SER A 7 -10.44 -11.69 -6.78
N SER A 8 -11.16 -12.05 -7.85
CA SER A 8 -12.32 -12.96 -7.75
C SER A 8 -11.92 -14.36 -7.29
N THR A 9 -10.78 -14.89 -7.75
CA THR A 9 -10.31 -16.21 -7.29
C THR A 9 -9.95 -16.20 -5.80
N LEU A 10 -9.33 -15.12 -5.32
CA LEU A 10 -8.99 -14.96 -3.90
C LEU A 10 -10.22 -14.76 -3.01
N SER A 11 -11.33 -14.27 -3.58
CA SER A 11 -12.58 -14.03 -2.85
C SER A 11 -13.28 -15.33 -2.43
N HIS A 12 -12.99 -16.46 -3.09
CA HIS A 12 -13.60 -17.76 -2.76
C HIS A 12 -12.90 -18.51 -1.61
N LEU A 13 -11.66 -18.13 -1.28
CA LEU A 13 -10.90 -18.75 -0.19
C LEU A 13 -11.47 -18.34 1.17
N GLU A 14 -11.46 -19.23 2.16
CA GLU A 14 -11.76 -18.83 3.54
C GLU A 14 -10.62 -18.02 4.17
N ASP A 15 -10.91 -17.24 5.21
CA ASP A 15 -9.92 -16.36 5.84
C ASP A 15 -8.70 -17.13 6.39
N GLY A 16 -8.93 -18.33 6.95
CA GLY A 16 -7.86 -19.20 7.44
C GLY A 16 -6.95 -19.72 6.33
N GLU A 17 -7.54 -20.14 5.21
CA GLU A 17 -6.81 -20.62 4.03
C GLU A 17 -6.02 -19.48 3.37
N LEU A 18 -6.63 -18.30 3.28
CA LEU A 18 -6.01 -17.08 2.77
C LEU A 18 -4.78 -16.69 3.61
N ALA A 19 -4.88 -16.83 4.94
CA ALA A 19 -3.77 -16.59 5.86
C ALA A 19 -2.64 -17.61 5.72
N GLN A 20 -2.98 -18.89 5.61
CA GLN A 20 -2.01 -19.98 5.44
C GLN A 20 -1.23 -19.79 4.13
N LEU A 21 -1.94 -19.63 3.00
CA LEU A 21 -1.35 -19.46 1.68
C LEU A 21 -0.46 -18.20 1.64
N ALA A 22 -0.91 -17.08 2.22
CA ALA A 22 -0.08 -15.87 2.30
C ALA A 22 1.25 -16.15 3.01
N GLY A 23 1.21 -16.85 4.14
CA GLY A 23 2.39 -17.23 4.91
C GLY A 23 3.35 -18.14 4.15
N GLU A 24 2.82 -19.16 3.46
CA GLU A 24 3.61 -20.08 2.64
C GLU A 24 4.33 -19.36 1.49
N TRP A 25 3.60 -18.52 0.74
CA TRP A 25 4.18 -17.72 -0.34
C TRP A 25 5.19 -16.72 0.20
N ARG A 26 4.93 -16.09 1.35
CA ARG A 26 5.88 -15.16 1.97
C ARG A 26 7.16 -15.87 2.40
N ALA A 27 7.06 -17.05 3.00
CA ALA A 27 8.21 -17.86 3.38
C ALA A 27 9.05 -18.25 2.15
N ARG A 28 8.40 -18.61 1.04
CA ARG A 28 9.07 -18.92 -0.23
C ARG A 28 9.76 -17.69 -0.83
N ALA A 29 9.12 -16.53 -0.78
CA ALA A 29 9.69 -15.25 -1.20
C ALA A 29 10.93 -14.86 -0.37
N LEU A 30 10.88 -15.08 0.95
CA LEU A 30 12.01 -14.83 1.86
C LEU A 30 13.19 -15.78 1.60
N ARG A 31 12.94 -17.00 1.13
CA ARG A 31 13.99 -17.93 0.67
C ARG A 31 14.61 -17.57 -0.68
N GLY A 32 14.19 -16.45 -1.29
CA GLY A 32 14.77 -15.91 -2.53
C GLY A 32 13.95 -16.19 -3.79
N ASP A 33 12.79 -16.85 -3.69
CA ASP A 33 11.91 -17.04 -4.85
C ASP A 33 11.20 -15.73 -5.21
N ARG A 34 11.76 -14.99 -6.18
CA ARG A 34 11.20 -13.70 -6.62
C ARG A 34 9.78 -13.81 -7.18
N LYS A 35 9.40 -14.97 -7.72
CA LYS A 35 8.05 -15.17 -8.27
C LYS A 35 6.99 -15.28 -7.17
N ALA A 36 7.38 -15.64 -5.95
CA ALA A 36 6.50 -15.77 -4.80
C ALA A 36 6.04 -14.43 -4.21
N TYR A 37 6.72 -13.32 -4.50
CA TYR A 37 6.33 -11.99 -3.97
C TYR A 37 4.96 -11.52 -4.49
N GLY A 38 4.64 -11.78 -5.77
CA GLY A 38 3.35 -11.40 -6.36
C GLY A 38 2.16 -12.11 -5.69
N PRO A 39 2.15 -13.45 -5.64
CA PRO A 39 1.11 -14.22 -4.96
C PRO A 39 1.00 -13.86 -3.47
N ALA A 40 2.11 -13.74 -2.75
CA ALA A 40 2.11 -13.34 -1.34
C ALA A 40 1.40 -11.99 -1.16
N HIS A 41 1.78 -10.98 -1.96
CA HIS A 41 1.20 -9.65 -1.85
C HIS A 41 -0.30 -9.63 -2.17
N ALA A 42 -0.74 -10.35 -3.21
CA ALA A 42 -2.15 -10.41 -3.58
C ALA A 42 -3.01 -11.02 -2.45
N LEU A 43 -2.52 -12.09 -1.81
CA LEU A 43 -3.18 -12.73 -0.68
C LEU A 43 -3.20 -11.82 0.57
N GLU A 44 -2.10 -11.14 0.87
CA GLU A 44 -2.00 -10.18 1.99
C GLU A 44 -2.93 -8.98 1.82
N VAL A 45 -3.06 -8.45 0.59
CA VAL A 45 -4.00 -7.37 0.26
C VAL A 45 -5.44 -7.82 0.50
N GLU A 46 -5.82 -9.00 0.03
CA GLU A 46 -7.15 -9.54 0.26
C GLU A 46 -7.41 -9.79 1.75
N GLN A 47 -6.43 -10.30 2.50
CA GLN A 47 -6.55 -10.43 3.96
C GLN A 47 -6.78 -9.07 4.63
N ARG A 48 -6.03 -8.03 4.24
CA ARG A 48 -6.22 -6.68 4.79
C ARG A 48 -7.59 -6.11 4.44
N ARG A 49 -8.09 -6.39 3.23
CA ARG A 49 -9.43 -5.98 2.80
C ARG A 49 -10.51 -6.61 3.68
N ARG A 50 -10.41 -7.90 3.98
CA ARG A 50 -11.40 -8.66 4.77
C ARG A 50 -11.38 -8.35 6.25
N ARG A 51 -10.18 -8.18 6.82
CA ARG A 51 -10.00 -7.72 8.20
C ARG A 51 -10.49 -6.28 8.40
N GLY A 52 -10.85 -5.59 7.31
CA GLY A 52 -11.19 -4.19 7.29
C GLY A 52 -9.95 -3.32 7.55
N PRO A 53 -10.05 -2.00 7.42
CA PRO A 53 -9.07 -1.15 8.05
C PRO A 53 -9.07 -1.51 9.53
N SER A 54 -7.97 -2.09 10.02
CA SER A 54 -7.59 -1.89 11.41
C SER A 54 -7.83 -0.42 11.66
N SER A 55 -8.73 -0.09 12.59
CA SER A 55 -8.95 1.28 13.01
C SER A 55 -7.62 1.80 13.54
N THR A 56 -6.73 2.24 12.65
CA THR A 56 -5.96 3.43 12.91
C THR A 56 -7.06 4.47 13.05
N ILE A 57 -7.48 4.66 14.30
CA ILE A 57 -8.24 5.80 14.76
C ILE A 57 -7.36 7.00 14.39
N GLY A 58 -7.45 7.44 13.13
CA GLY A 58 -7.15 8.80 12.77
C GLY A 58 -8.22 9.64 13.45
N PRO A 59 -7.87 10.75 14.11
CA PRO A 59 -8.85 11.57 14.82
C PRO A 59 -10.01 11.88 13.88
N GLU A 60 -11.21 11.49 14.33
CA GLU A 60 -12.47 11.65 13.65
C GLU A 60 -12.63 13.11 13.23
N GLY A 61 -12.53 13.39 11.92
CA GLY A 61 -12.71 14.74 11.37
C GLY A 61 -11.75 15.18 10.26
N THR A 62 -10.78 14.37 9.83
CA THR A 62 -9.92 14.81 8.71
C THR A 62 -10.55 14.41 7.37
N PRO A 63 -10.92 15.36 6.47
CA PRO A 63 -11.50 15.04 5.18
C PRO A 63 -10.55 14.17 4.36
N ALA A 64 -11.12 13.24 3.57
CA ALA A 64 -10.37 12.32 2.72
C ALA A 64 -9.28 13.07 1.94
N PRO A 65 -8.01 12.60 1.96
CA PRO A 65 -6.94 13.27 1.24
C PRO A 65 -7.28 13.28 -0.25
N THR A 66 -7.40 14.48 -0.83
CA THR A 66 -7.54 14.61 -2.28
C THR A 66 -6.33 13.97 -2.94
N PRO A 67 -6.51 13.22 -4.06
CA PRO A 67 -5.41 12.58 -4.75
C PRO A 67 -4.50 13.68 -5.31
N LYS A 68 -3.43 13.98 -4.56
CA LYS A 68 -2.44 14.95 -4.99
C LYS A 68 -1.70 14.36 -6.19
N PRO A 69 -1.50 15.15 -7.24
CA PRO A 69 -0.62 14.73 -8.32
C PRO A 69 0.79 14.46 -7.77
N TRP A 70 1.33 13.29 -8.11
CA TRP A 70 2.61 12.78 -7.61
C TRP A 70 3.80 13.74 -7.82
N TRP A 71 3.70 14.68 -8.75
CA TRP A 71 4.73 15.69 -9.01
C TRP A 71 4.81 16.79 -7.93
N LYS A 72 3.75 17.01 -7.12
CA LYS A 72 3.76 17.99 -6.01
C LYS A 72 4.58 17.58 -4.78
N PHE A 73 5.08 16.34 -4.73
CA PHE A 73 6.02 15.90 -3.69
C PHE A 73 7.34 16.68 -3.73
N TRP A 74 7.77 17.12 -4.92
CA TRP A 74 9.05 17.83 -5.11
C TRP A 74 8.99 19.33 -4.77
N GLU A 75 7.80 19.94 -4.77
CA GLU A 75 7.63 21.37 -4.44
C GLU A 75 7.79 21.67 -2.95
N ALA A 76 7.55 20.69 -2.07
CA ALA A 76 7.57 20.89 -0.62
C ALA A 76 8.95 21.28 -0.05
N GLY A 77 10.03 21.15 -0.83
CA GLY A 77 11.38 21.56 -0.45
C GLY A 77 11.82 22.95 -0.92
N ALA A 78 11.09 23.62 -1.81
CA ALA A 78 11.58 24.83 -2.49
C ALA A 78 11.27 26.15 -1.76
N SER A 79 10.43 26.16 -0.72
CA SER A 79 10.02 27.41 -0.03
C SER A 79 10.87 27.80 1.18
N SER A 80 11.97 27.09 1.45
CA SER A 80 12.99 27.57 2.39
C SER A 80 14.22 27.93 1.58
N HIS A 81 14.39 29.20 1.24
CA HIS A 81 15.65 29.95 1.01
C HIS A 81 15.33 31.22 0.20
N SER A 82 15.12 32.33 0.89
CA SER A 82 15.33 33.67 0.32
C SER A 82 15.79 34.60 1.43
N GLY A 83 16.95 34.28 2.00
CA GLY A 83 17.80 35.25 2.66
C GLY A 83 18.84 35.75 1.65
N ALA A 84 18.69 36.99 1.18
CA ALA A 84 19.76 37.79 0.54
C ALA A 84 19.26 39.25 0.56
N ARG A 85 19.60 40.04 1.57
CA ARG A 85 20.80 40.90 1.66
C ARG A 85 20.77 42.03 0.61
N SER A 86 20.23 43.19 1.02
CA SER A 86 20.32 44.47 0.29
C SER A 86 21.72 45.07 0.41
N PRO A 87 22.32 45.58 -0.67
CA PRO A 87 23.43 46.52 -0.58
C PRO A 87 22.90 47.96 -0.48
N ALA A 88 23.58 48.77 0.34
CA ALA A 88 23.54 50.23 0.33
C ALA A 88 24.81 50.76 -0.31
#